data_AF-A0A1F0PUG3-F1
#
_entry.id   AF-A0A1F0PUG3-F1
#
_cell.length_a   1.000
_cell.length_b   1.000
_cell.length_c   1.000
_cell.angle_alpha   90.00
_cell.angle_beta   90.00
_cell.angle_gamma   90.00
#
_symmetry.space_group_name_H-M   'P 1'
#
loop_
_entity.id
_entity.type
_entity.pdbx_description
1 polymer ?
#
loop_
_entity_poly.entity_id
_entity_poly.type
_entity_poly.pdbx_seq_one_letter_code
_entity_poly.pdbx_strand_id
1 'polypeptide(L)' 'MQRILITEPIRTREDFYGALGRLRGCTSGAPRNLDALADFLREQHIVAIIAADFDMVEEDLAPISMVLEDQGVALVR' A
#
# COMPACT_ATOMS: atom_id res chain seq x y z
N MET A 1 15.58 -1.42 0.17
CA MET A 1 14.92 -0.30 -0.53
C MET A 1 14.15 -0.85 -1.72
N GLN A 2 13.00 -1.45 -1.45
CA GLN A 2 12.14 -2.00 -2.49
C GLN A 2 11.08 -0.96 -2.90
N ARG A 3 10.76 -0.96 -4.20
CA ARG A 3 9.71 -0.11 -4.77
C ARG A 3 8.65 -1.03 -5.32
N ILE A 4 7.41 -0.76 -4.95
CA ILE A 4 6.26 -1.49 -5.46
C ILE A 4 5.70 -0.73 -6.65
N LEU A 5 5.37 -1.45 -7.71
CA LEU A 5 4.54 -0.94 -8.79
C LEU A 5 3.20 -1.69 -8.77
N ILE A 6 2.12 -0.95 -8.56
CA ILE A 6 0.74 -1.44 -8.67
C ILE A 6 0.20 -0.92 -9.99
N THR A 7 -0.08 -1.84 -10.92
CA THR A 7 -0.73 -1.53 -12.21
C THR A 7 -2.23 -1.86 -12.21
N GLU A 8 -2.75 -2.34 -11.09
CA GLU A 8 -4.17 -2.65 -10.91
C GLU A 8 -4.96 -1.41 -10.45
N PRO A 9 -6.23 -1.27 -10.85
CA PRO A 9 -7.07 -0.11 -10.54
C PRO A 9 -7.55 -0.10 -9.08
N ILE A 10 -6.89 0.71 -8.24
CA ILE A 10 -7.23 0.89 -6.84
C ILE A 10 -8.42 1.84 -6.70
N ARG A 11 -9.60 1.31 -6.37
CA ARG A 11 -10.82 2.12 -6.13
C ARG A 11 -11.30 2.12 -4.69
N THR A 12 -10.92 1.12 -3.92
CA THR A 12 -11.31 0.94 -2.52
C THR A 12 -10.11 0.52 -1.69
N ARG A 13 -10.20 0.69 -0.38
CA ARG A 13 -9.19 0.19 0.56
C ARG A 13 -8.91 -1.31 0.38
N GLU A 14 -9.95 -2.10 0.10
CA GLU A 14 -9.82 -3.55 -0.09
C GLU A 14 -9.05 -3.89 -1.35
N ASP A 15 -9.24 -3.11 -2.42
CA ASP A 15 -8.47 -3.26 -3.65
C ASP A 15 -7.00 -2.91 -3.43
N PHE A 16 -6.73 -1.82 -2.69
CA PHE A 16 -5.36 -1.44 -2.30
C PHE A 16 -4.65 -2.55 -1.53
N TYR A 17 -5.32 -3.08 -0.51
CA TYR A 17 -4.83 -4.18 0.29
C TYR A 17 -4.66 -5.46 -0.53
N GLY A 18 -5.60 -5.77 -1.42
CA GLY A 18 -5.56 -6.90 -2.32
C GLY A 18 -4.39 -6.82 -3.29
N ALA A 19 -4.16 -5.66 -3.89
CA ALA A 19 -3.03 -5.38 -4.78
C ALA A 19 -1.70 -5.55 -4.05
N LEU A 20 -1.59 -5.06 -2.81
CA LEU A 20 -0.40 -5.26 -1.98
C LEU A 20 -0.16 -6.75 -1.67
N GLY A 21 -1.22 -7.49 -1.33
CA GLY A 21 -1.12 -8.93 -1.09
C GLY A 21 -0.80 -9.77 -2.33
N ARG A 22 -1.11 -9.27 -3.53
CA ARG A 22 -0.77 -9.91 -4.81
C ARG A 22 0.67 -9.68 -5.24
N LEU A 23 1.40 -8.78 -4.60
CA LEU A 23 2.80 -8.55 -4.93
C LEU A 23 3.61 -9.81 -4.65
N ARG A 24 4.34 -10.24 -5.70
CA ARG A 24 5.25 -11.39 -5.69
C ARG A 24 6.29 -11.23 -4.58
N GLY A 25 6.10 -11.95 -3.47
CA GLY A 25 6.98 -11.92 -2.30
C GLY A 25 6.24 -12.04 -0.96
N CYS A 26 4.93 -11.81 -0.95
CA CYS A 26 4.12 -11.89 0.27
C CYS A 26 3.81 -13.33 0.67
N THR A 27 4.56 -13.88 1.64
CA THR A 27 4.17 -15.10 2.36
C THR A 27 3.07 -14.83 3.40
N SER A 28 2.90 -13.58 3.85
CA SER A 28 1.97 -13.20 4.94
C SER A 28 0.54 -12.83 4.52
N GLY A 29 0.23 -12.80 3.22
CA GLY A 29 -1.10 -12.43 2.73
C GLY A 29 -1.39 -10.91 2.80
N ALA A 30 -2.48 -10.50 2.17
CA ALA A 30 -2.87 -9.09 2.04
C ALA A 30 -3.03 -8.40 3.42
N PRO A 31 -2.45 -7.20 3.63
CA PRO A 31 -2.70 -6.42 4.85
C PRO A 31 -4.18 -6.08 4.93
N ARG A 32 -4.88 -6.41 6.01
CA ARG A 32 -6.33 -6.13 6.15
C ARG A 32 -6.67 -4.84 6.90
N ASN A 33 -5.67 -4.27 7.58
CA ASN A 33 -5.78 -3.09 8.44
C ASN A 33 -4.56 -2.20 8.30
N LEU A 34 -4.67 -0.96 8.78
CA LEU A 34 -3.61 0.05 8.77
C LEU A 34 -2.36 -0.41 9.52
N ASP A 35 -2.51 -1.04 10.68
CA ASP A 35 -1.38 -1.62 11.42
C ASP A 35 -0.67 -2.72 10.63
N ALA A 36 -1.43 -3.59 9.96
CA ALA A 36 -0.87 -4.65 9.13
C ALA A 36 -0.17 -4.07 7.89
N LEU A 37 -0.66 -2.95 7.36
CA LEU A 37 0.00 -2.20 6.31
C LEU A 37 1.33 -1.63 6.81
N ALA A 38 1.35 -0.97 7.97
CA ALA A 38 2.56 -0.40 8.56
C ALA A 38 3.62 -1.47 8.80
N ASP A 39 3.23 -2.59 9.41
CA ASP A 39 4.11 -3.73 9.68
C ASP A 39 4.67 -4.30 8.38
N PHE A 40 3.83 -4.50 7.37
CA PHE A 40 4.24 -4.98 6.06
C PHE A 40 5.27 -4.06 5.37
N LEU A 41 5.02 -2.74 5.38
CA LEU A 41 5.92 -1.75 4.80
C LEU A 41 7.29 -1.76 5.50
N ARG A 42 7.28 -1.90 6.82
CA ARG A 42 8.46 -1.98 7.66
C ARG A 42 9.25 -3.28 7.43
N GLU A 43 8.58 -4.43 7.43
CA GLU A 43 9.19 -5.75 7.21
C GLU A 43 9.85 -5.84 5.82
N GLN A 44 9.17 -5.35 4.79
CA GLN A 44 9.68 -5.40 3.41
C GLN A 44 10.64 -4.25 3.08
N HIS A 45 10.87 -3.31 4.01
CA HIS A 45 11.70 -2.12 3.79
C HIS A 45 11.34 -1.37 2.51
N ILE A 46 10.04 -1.12 2.35
CA ILE A 46 9.47 -0.44 1.19
C ILE A 46 9.71 1.05 1.34
N VAL A 47 10.16 1.68 0.26
CA VAL A 47 10.45 3.13 0.25
C VAL A 47 9.50 3.91 -0.64
N ALA A 48 8.90 3.25 -1.62
CA ALA A 48 7.94 3.88 -2.51
C ALA A 48 6.92 2.86 -3.04
N ILE A 49 5.67 3.27 -3.11
CA ILE A 49 4.58 2.56 -3.77
C ILE A 49 4.13 3.44 -4.93
N ILE A 50 4.20 2.90 -6.13
CA ILE A 50 3.78 3.58 -7.36
C ILE A 50 2.49 2.90 -7.81
N ALA A 51 1.36 3.61 -7.72
CA ALA A 51 0.06 3.13 -8.17
C ALA A 51 -0.30 3.83 -9.48
N ALA A 52 -0.36 3.09 -10.58
CA ALA A 52 -0.62 3.65 -11.91
C ALA A 52 -2.08 4.06 -12.13
N ASP A 53 -3.02 3.41 -11.44
CA ASP A 53 -4.45 3.68 -11.52
C ASP A 53 -5.00 3.72 -10.08
N PHE A 54 -4.99 4.92 -9.51
CA PHE A 54 -5.37 5.17 -8.13
C PHE A 54 -6.54 6.16 -8.09
N ASP A 55 -7.75 5.64 -7.85
CA ASP A 55 -9.02 6.36 -7.81
C ASP A 55 -9.77 6.03 -6.52
N MET A 56 -9.09 6.17 -5.38
CA MET A 56 -9.67 5.94 -4.06
C MET A 56 -10.22 7.24 -3.47
N VAL A 57 -11.34 7.15 -2.75
CA VAL A 57 -11.96 8.29 -2.06
C VAL A 57 -11.01 8.83 -0.98
N GLU A 58 -10.90 10.16 -0.86
CA GLU A 58 -10.00 10.83 0.10
C GLU A 58 -10.24 10.38 1.56
N GLU A 59 -11.47 10.06 1.93
CA GLU A 59 -11.84 9.58 3.27
C GLU A 59 -11.15 8.25 3.63
N ASP A 60 -11.05 7.33 2.68
CA ASP A 60 -10.29 6.08 2.85
C ASP A 60 -8.77 6.32 2.70
N LEU A 61 -8.38 7.32 1.90
CA LEU A 61 -6.96 7.61 1.63
C LEU A 61 -6.28 8.24 2.83
N ALA A 62 -6.92 9.20 3.48
CA ALA A 62 -6.35 9.96 4.59
C ALA A 62 -5.63 9.08 5.64
N PRO A 63 -6.24 8.01 6.18
CA PRO A 63 -5.55 7.14 7.13
C PRO A 63 -4.41 6.32 6.49
N ILE A 64 -4.54 5.92 5.22
CA ILE A 64 -3.49 5.19 4.50
C ILE A 64 -2.27 6.09 4.25
N SER A 65 -2.49 7.31 3.75
CA SER A 65 -1.46 8.33 3.57
C SER A 65 -0.74 8.65 4.87
N MET A 66 -1.47 8.80 5.98
CA MET A 66 -0.88 9.07 7.29
C MET A 66 0.09 7.94 7.72
N VAL A 67 -0.30 6.67 7.52
CA VAL A 67 0.57 5.52 7.82
C VAL A 67 1.76 5.45 6.88
N LEU A 68 1.56 5.72 5.59
CA LEU A 68 2.64 5.75 4.61
C LEU A 68 3.69 6.82 4.97
N GLU A 69 3.25 8.03 5.31
CA GLU A 69 4.15 9.11 5.73
C GLU A 69 4.87 8.78 7.04
N ASP A 70 4.17 8.21 8.03
CA ASP A 70 4.77 7.77 9.29
C ASP A 70 5.86 6.71 9.09
N GLN A 71 5.65 5.79 8.16
CA GLN A 71 6.65 4.77 7.79
C GLN A 71 7.70 5.28 6.78
N GLY A 72 7.60 6.53 6.30
CA GLY A 72 8.53 7.12 5.34
C GLY A 72 8.40 6.54 3.92
N VAL A 73 7.23 6.03 3.57
CA VAL A 73 6.91 5.45 2.27
C VAL A 73 6.26 6.49 1.37
N ALA A 74 6.87 6.75 0.22
CA ALA A 74 6.29 7.65 -0.77
C ALA A 74 5.22 6.93 -1.60
N LEU A 75 3.97 7.38 -1.51
CA LEU A 75 2.92 6.97 -2.45
C LEU A 75 2.93 7.89 -3.66
N VAL A 76 3.25 7.31 -4.81
CA VAL A 76 3.24 7.98 -6.11
C VAL A 76 2.02 7.47 -6.87
N ARG A 77 1.22 8.40 -7.38
CA ARG A 77 0.06 8.16 -8.24
C ARG A 77 0.31 8.81 -9.60
#